data_AF-A0A942PCD6-F1
#
_entry.id   AF-A0A942PCD6-F1
#
_cell.length_a   1.000
_cell.length_b   1.000
_cell.length_c   1.000
_cell.angle_alpha   90.00
_cell.angle_beta   90.00
_cell.angle_gamma   90.00
#
_symmetry.space_group_name_H-M   'P 1'
#
loop_
_entity.id
_entity.type
_entity.pdbx_description
1 polymer ?
#
loop_
_entity_poly.entity_id
_entity_poly.type
_entity_poly.pdbx_seq_one_letter_code
_entity_poly.pdbx_strand_id
1 'polypeptide(L)' 'SAMLFTSAKVSHLALLPQGDPERKTRVLNMVAQMDKEGFGACTNTGACEAVCPKEISISNIARLNAEYATASLVTQ' A
#
# COMPACT_ATOMS: atom_id res chain seq x y z
N SER A 1 -3.87 -9.94 5.67
CA SER A 1 -4.49 -8.63 5.93
C SER A 1 -4.67 -7.90 4.61
N ALA A 2 -5.81 -7.25 4.36
CA ALA A 2 -6.05 -6.51 3.13
C ALA A 2 -5.02 -5.39 2.90
N MET A 3 -4.65 -4.66 3.96
CA MET A 3 -3.57 -3.65 3.87
C MET A 3 -2.22 -4.25 3.46
N LEU A 4 -1.89 -5.47 3.91
CA LEU A 4 -0.67 -6.16 3.50
C LEU A 4 -0.69 -6.48 1.99
N PHE A 5 -1.83 -6.90 1.45
CA PHE A 5 -1.96 -7.17 0.01
C PHE A 5 -1.99 -5.90 -0.84
N THR A 6 -2.74 -4.87 -0.41
CA THR A 6 -2.79 -3.57 -1.08
C THR A 6 -1.41 -2.93 -1.12
N SER A 7 -0.70 -2.93 0.01
CA SER A 7 0.66 -2.38 0.08
C SER A 7 1.64 -3.13 -0.82
N ALA A 8 1.56 -4.47 -0.88
CA ALA A 8 2.38 -5.27 -1.79
C ALA A 8 2.13 -4.91 -3.26
N LYS A 9 0.87 -4.70 -3.65
CA LYS A 9 0.52 -4.33 -5.02
C LYS A 9 0.99 -2.90 -5.36
N VAL A 10 0.86 -1.96 -4.43
CA VAL A 10 1.39 -0.60 -4.59
C VAL A 10 2.91 -0.64 -4.74
N SER A 11 3.63 -1.34 -3.85
CA SER A 11 5.08 -1.50 -3.94
C SER A 11 5.53 -2.12 -5.26
N HIS A 12 4.86 -3.18 -5.70
CA HIS A 12 5.17 -3.86 -6.96
C HIS A 12 5.12 -2.88 -8.14
N LEU A 13 4.07 -2.06 -8.23
CA LEU A 13 3.90 -1.11 -9.33
C LEU A 13 4.72 0.18 -9.16
N ALA A 14 5.05 0.57 -7.93
CA ALA A 14 5.84 1.76 -7.63
C ALA A 14 7.36 1.58 -7.83
N LEU A 15 7.82 0.33 -7.99
CA LEU A 15 9.22 -0.02 -8.27
C LEU A 15 9.48 -0.21 -9.78
N LEU A 16 8.44 -0.21 -10.60
CA LEU A 16 8.54 -0.33 -12.05
C LEU A 16 8.54 1.06 -12.69
N PRO A 17 9.51 1.38 -13.56
CA PRO A 17 9.59 2.71 -14.19
C PRO A 17 8.37 3.03 -15.06
N GLN A 18 7.70 2.02 -15.61
CA GLN A 18 6.48 2.17 -16.40
C GLN A 18 5.31 2.69 -15.56
N GLY A 19 5.34 2.46 -14.24
CA GLY A 19 4.29 2.84 -13.31
C GLY A 19 4.43 4.25 -12.73
N ASP A 20 5.50 4.98 -13.07
CA ASP A 20 5.81 6.30 -12.50
C ASP A 20 4.74 7.38 -12.78
N PRO A 21 4.20 7.53 -14.01
CA PRO A 21 3.20 8.56 -14.29
C PRO A 21 1.93 8.43 -13.43
N GLU A 22 1.54 7.20 -13.12
CA GLU A 22 0.32 6.90 -12.35
C GLU A 22 0.61 6.64 -10.86
N ARG A 23 1.85 6.79 -10.40
CA ARG A 23 2.28 6.36 -9.07
C ARG A 23 1.46 6.99 -7.95
N LYS A 24 1.26 8.30 -8.02
CA LYS A 24 0.51 9.08 -7.02
C LYS A 24 -0.99 8.82 -7.09
N THR A 25 -1.59 8.88 -8.28
CA THR A 25 -3.03 8.64 -8.46
C THR A 25 -3.40 7.20 -8.08
N ARG A 26 -2.55 6.23 -8.41
CA ARG A 26 -2.72 4.82 -8.04
C ARG A 26 -2.76 4.62 -6.53
N VAL A 27 -1.79 5.14 -5.78
CA VAL A 27 -1.78 4.94 -4.32
C VAL A 27 -3.01 5.57 -3.67
N LEU A 28 -3.40 6.77 -4.08
CA LEU A 28 -4.61 7.44 -3.59
C LEU A 28 -5.87 6.63 -3.87
N ASN A 29 -6.04 6.16 -5.11
CA ASN A 29 -7.20 5.37 -5.52
C ASN A 29 -7.27 4.01 -4.81
N MET A 30 -6.13 3.33 -4.64
CA MET A 30 -6.07 2.03 -3.98
C MET A 30 -6.36 2.15 -2.48
N VAL A 31 -5.86 3.20 -1.82
CA VAL A 31 -6.19 3.46 -0.40
C VAL A 31 -7.66 3.84 -0.25
N ALA A 32 -8.18 4.74 -1.10
CA ALA A 32 -9.60 5.12 -1.06
C ALA A 32 -10.54 3.92 -1.24
N GLN A 33 -10.20 2.99 -2.14
CA GLN A 33 -10.96 1.76 -2.33
C GLN A 33 -10.85 0.82 -1.10
N MET A 34 -9.66 0.66 -0.53
CA MET A 34 -9.43 -0.14 0.67
C MET A 34 -10.23 0.39 1.88
N ASP A 35 -10.29 1.72 2.02
CA ASP A 35 -11.08 2.39 3.06
C ASP A 35 -12.58 2.21 2.84
N LYS A 36 -13.05 2.31 1.58
CA LYS A 36 -14.44 2.05 1.20
C LYS A 36 -14.88 0.61 1.52
N GLU A 37 -13.96 -0.34 1.40
CA GLU A 37 -14.20 -1.75 1.76
C GLU A 37 -14.10 -2.01 3.27
N GLY A 38 -13.73 -1.01 4.09
CA GLY A 38 -13.77 -1.08 5.54
C GLY A 38 -12.67 -1.96 6.16
N PHE A 39 -11.57 -2.18 5.45
CA PHE A 39 -10.50 -3.08 5.92
C PHE A 39 -9.68 -2.56 7.11
N GLY A 40 -9.78 -1.26 7.41
CA GLY A 40 -9.09 -0.64 8.54
C GLY A 40 -7.58 -0.48 8.37
N ALA A 41 -6.93 -0.03 9.44
CA ALA A 41 -5.51 0.33 9.45
C ALA A 41 -4.60 -0.74 10.08
N CYS A 42 -3.29 -0.68 9.78
CA CYS A 42 -2.29 -1.53 10.42
C CYS A 42 -2.14 -1.20 11.91
N THR A 43 -2.17 -2.22 12.77
CA THR A 43 -1.91 -2.11 14.22
C THR A 43 -0.49 -2.51 14.62
N ASN A 44 0.39 -2.80 13.65
CA ASN A 44 1.79 -3.17 13.84
C ASN A 44 2.03 -4.43 14.70
N THR A 45 1.09 -5.38 14.73
CA THR A 45 1.24 -6.65 15.46
C THR A 45 2.08 -7.70 14.74
N GLY A 46 2.34 -7.53 13.44
CA GLY A 46 3.08 -8.49 12.61
C GLY A 46 2.31 -9.77 12.25
N ALA A 47 1.10 -9.98 12.78
CA ALA A 47 0.33 -11.21 12.57
C ALA A 47 0.04 -11.50 11.09
N CYS A 48 -0.11 -10.46 10.26
CA CYS A 48 -0.45 -10.62 8.85
C CYS A 48 0.69 -11.15 7.97
N GLU A 49 1.95 -10.85 8.31
CA GLU A 49 3.14 -11.37 7.62
C GLU A 49 3.42 -12.81 8.04
N ALA A 50 3.34 -13.09 9.35
CA ALA A 50 3.60 -14.41 9.91
C ALA A 50 2.70 -15.53 9.34
N VAL A 51 1.44 -15.20 9.01
CA VAL A 51 0.48 -16.17 8.44
C VAL A 51 0.40 -16.12 6.91
N CYS A 52 1.17 -15.24 6.26
CA CYS A 52 1.06 -15.04 4.81
C CYS A 52 1.73 -16.20 4.06
N PRO A 53 1.00 -17.01 3.26
CA PRO A 53 1.60 -18.12 2.50
C PRO A 53 2.46 -17.64 1.31
N LYS A 54 2.47 -16.33 1.04
CA LYS A 54 3.27 -15.69 -0.01
C LYS A 54 4.42 -14.87 0.56
N GLU A 55 4.67 -14.96 1.86
CA GLU A 55 5.82 -14.33 2.53
C GLU A 55 5.93 -12.82 2.22
N ILE A 56 4.77 -12.15 2.13
CA ILE A 56 4.72 -10.72 1.88
C ILE A 56 5.20 -9.99 3.13
N SER A 57 6.28 -9.24 2.99
CA SER A 57 6.84 -8.49 4.11
C SER A 57 6.03 -7.26 4.49
N ILE A 58 5.94 -6.95 5.79
CA ILE A 58 5.35 -5.72 6.32
C ILE A 58 6.07 -4.45 5.84
N SER A 59 7.31 -4.56 5.35
CA SER A 59 8.05 -3.46 4.73
C SER A 59 7.29 -2.80 3.57
N ASN A 60 6.40 -3.55 2.90
CA ASN A 60 5.50 -2.99 1.90
C ASN A 60 4.53 -1.96 2.48
N ILE A 61 4.03 -2.18 3.70
CA ILE A 61 3.12 -1.25 4.37
C ILE A 61 3.85 0.07 4.66
N ALA A 62 5.11 0.01 5.09
CA ALA A 62 5.93 1.20 5.27
C ALA A 62 6.09 2.01 3.95
N ARG A 63 6.31 1.31 2.83
CA ARG A 63 6.37 1.96 1.51
C ARG A 63 5.03 2.57 1.12
N LEU A 64 3.93 1.83 1.28
CA LEU A 64 2.57 2.34 1.03
C LEU A 64 2.32 3.66 1.77
N ASN A 65 2.66 3.71 3.06
CA ASN A 65 2.45 4.91 3.87
C ASN A 65 3.29 6.10 3.37
N ALA A 66 4.53 5.87 2.97
CA ALA A 66 5.39 6.90 2.39
C ALA A 66 4.88 7.40 1.03
N GLU A 67 4.43 6.49 0.16
CA GLU A 67 3.80 6.81 -1.12
C GLU A 67 2.54 7.64 -0.93
N TYR A 68 1.67 7.20 -0.02
CA TYR A 68 0.40 7.86 0.28
C TYR A 68 0.60 9.25 0.88
N ALA A 69 1.54 9.40 1.82
CA ALA A 69 1.88 10.70 2.39
C ALA A 69 2.43 11.66 1.32
N THR A 70 3.35 11.18 0.48
CA THR A 70 3.91 12.00 -0.61
C THR A 70 2.84 12.39 -1.62
N ALA A 71 1.98 11.45 -2.02
CA ALA A 71 0.89 11.73 -2.95
C ALA A 71 -0.11 12.73 -2.37
N SER A 72 -0.49 12.59 -1.10
CA SER A 72 -1.44 13.49 -0.42
C SER A 72 -0.91 14.91 -0.25
N LEU A 73 0.40 15.08 -0.14
CA LEU A 73 1.02 16.41 0.03
C LEU A 73 1.29 17.11 -1.32
N VAL A 74 1.58 16.36 -2.37
CA VAL A 74 2.04 16.91 -3.67
C VAL A 74 0.92 16.94 -4.71
N THR A 75 -0.12 16.13 -4.55
CA THR A 75 -1.28 16.11 -5.45
C THR A 75 -2.44 16.83 -4.77
N GLN A 76 -2.56 18.13 -5.06
CA GLN A 76 -3.74 18.98 -4.81
C GLN A 76 -4.33 19.39 -6.16
#